data_AF-A0A5C3Q3E5-F1
#
_entry.id   AF-A0A5C3Q3E5-F1
#
_cell.length_a   1.000
_cell.length_b   1.000
_cell.length_c   1.000
_cell.angle_alpha   90.00
_cell.angle_beta   90.00
_cell.angle_gamma   90.00
#
_symmetry.space_group_name_H-M   'P 1'
#
loop_
_entity.id
_entity.type
_entity.pdbx_description
1 polymer ?
#
loop_
_entity_poly.entity_id
_entity_poly.type
_entity_poly.pdbx_seq_one_letter_code
_entity_poly.pdbx_strand_id
1 'polypeptide(L)'
;MSPSAQDAFLLSTMGMRIDQVIKFVIAFMTVYVLQELTWLWWSWHYTPRVRIHTVVPKIASQSPLLRTRRENSTRALWLLAALLVTFCLTTIFGGMTITVLQGAIRIVLIESTPDTPLGLRIMRYAAWLQSIHVDLVQSWVASTADAGLLFIISDVLVAWRAIAIWPGYSAFGRTLKLALCCLIFLSFGFWLADVGIQTHRSIHPQGTNGGKFIYNTDISAILPIVSSSASTAANILATAMLNKCLKRQ
;
A
#
# COMPACT_ATOMS: atom_id res chain seq x y z
N MET A 1 -18.65 44.37 12.93
CA MET A 1 -18.24 44.33 11.52
C MET A 1 -18.90 43.13 10.87
N SER A 2 -19.88 43.35 9.98
CA SER A 2 -20.51 42.26 9.23
C SER A 2 -19.50 41.72 8.21
N PRO A 3 -19.37 40.39 8.04
CA PRO A 3 -18.58 39.83 6.94
C PRO A 3 -19.07 40.44 5.63
N SER A 4 -18.12 40.89 4.81
CA SER A 4 -18.43 41.59 3.57
C SER A 4 -19.12 40.62 2.60
N ALA A 5 -20.03 41.09 1.75
CA ALA A 5 -20.71 40.24 0.77
C ALA A 5 -19.73 39.52 -0.19
N GLN A 6 -18.48 40.00 -0.28
CA GLN A 6 -17.37 39.35 -1.00
C GLN A 6 -16.89 38.05 -0.31
N ASP A 7 -16.89 37.98 1.02
CA ASP A 7 -16.46 36.79 1.77
C ASP A 7 -17.47 35.63 1.58
N ALA A 8 -18.77 35.95 1.51
CA ALA A 8 -19.82 34.98 1.23
C ALA A 8 -19.80 34.46 -0.22
N PHE A 9 -19.41 35.32 -1.18
CA PHE A 9 -19.29 34.93 -2.58
C PHE A 9 -18.06 34.05 -2.85
N LEU A 10 -16.91 34.33 -2.20
CA LEU A 10 -15.71 33.50 -2.27
C LEU A 10 -15.91 32.14 -1.60
N LEU A 11 -16.64 32.08 -0.48
CA LEU A 11 -17.03 30.80 0.15
C LEU A 11 -17.98 29.97 -0.74
N SER A 12 -18.88 30.62 -1.48
CA SER A 12 -19.84 29.96 -2.40
C SER A 12 -19.17 29.45 -3.70
N THR A 13 -18.27 30.23 -4.29
CA THR A 13 -17.54 29.82 -5.52
C THR A 13 -16.40 28.84 -5.24
N MET A 14 -15.78 28.86 -4.05
CA MET A 14 -14.83 27.82 -3.61
C MET A 14 -15.51 26.55 -3.09
N GLY A 15 -16.81 26.60 -2.75
CA GLY A 15 -17.63 25.42 -2.47
C GLY A 15 -17.76 24.50 -3.70
N MET A 16 -17.65 25.06 -4.91
CA MET A 16 -17.39 24.28 -6.12
C MET A 16 -15.91 23.91 -6.21
N ARG A 17 -15.59 22.71 -5.69
CA ARG A 17 -14.74 21.66 -6.31
C ARG A 17 -14.21 20.65 -5.31
N ILE A 18 -14.43 20.83 -4.00
CA ILE A 18 -14.20 19.76 -3.02
C ILE A 18 -15.09 18.56 -3.35
N ASP A 19 -16.37 18.78 -3.66
CA ASP A 19 -17.28 17.72 -4.09
C ASP A 19 -16.84 17.06 -5.41
N GLN A 20 -16.20 17.81 -6.34
CA GLN A 20 -15.63 17.25 -7.58
C GLN A 20 -14.37 16.43 -7.33
N VAL A 21 -13.50 16.87 -6.43
CA VAL A 21 -12.30 16.11 -6.02
C VAL A 21 -12.70 14.85 -5.28
N ILE A 22 -13.67 14.93 -4.36
CA ILE A 22 -14.25 13.78 -3.67
C ILE A 22 -14.88 12.82 -4.69
N LYS A 23 -15.68 13.31 -5.65
CA LYS A 23 -16.25 12.49 -6.73
C LYS A 23 -15.18 11.84 -7.61
N PHE A 24 -14.11 12.57 -7.96
CA PHE A 24 -13.00 12.03 -8.74
C PHE A 24 -12.27 10.91 -7.99
N VAL A 25 -12.07 11.08 -6.69
CA VAL A 25 -11.38 10.11 -5.83
C VAL A 25 -12.25 8.88 -5.59
N ILE A 26 -13.54 9.09 -5.32
CA ILE A 26 -14.52 8.00 -5.27
C ILE A 26 -14.52 7.27 -6.61
N ALA A 27 -14.56 7.96 -7.75
CA ALA A 27 -14.55 7.33 -9.08
C ALA A 27 -13.25 6.53 -9.32
N PHE A 28 -12.08 7.09 -9.00
CA PHE A 28 -10.79 6.43 -9.15
C PHE A 28 -10.69 5.17 -8.25
N MET A 29 -11.11 5.30 -6.99
CA MET A 29 -11.15 4.17 -6.04
C MET A 29 -12.15 3.10 -6.49
N THR A 30 -13.30 3.50 -7.05
CA THR A 30 -14.32 2.57 -7.57
C THR A 30 -13.79 1.78 -8.76
N VAL A 31 -13.06 2.44 -9.68
CA VAL A 31 -12.41 1.78 -10.83
C VAL A 31 -11.33 0.80 -10.36
N TYR A 32 -10.50 1.19 -9.40
CA TYR A 32 -9.47 0.32 -8.84
C TYR A 32 -10.06 -0.92 -8.16
N VAL A 33 -11.12 -0.75 -7.36
CA VAL A 33 -11.84 -1.86 -6.73
C VAL A 33 -12.49 -2.75 -7.77
N LEU A 34 -13.15 -2.18 -8.78
CA LEU A 34 -13.74 -2.94 -9.88
C LEU A 34 -12.69 -3.77 -10.62
N GLN A 35 -11.50 -3.21 -10.85
CA GLN A 35 -10.39 -3.90 -11.48
C GLN A 35 -9.90 -5.09 -10.64
N GLU A 36 -9.69 -4.91 -9.33
CA GLU A 36 -9.28 -6.00 -8.44
C GLU A 36 -10.37 -7.07 -8.27
N LEU A 37 -11.64 -6.66 -8.17
CA LEU A 37 -12.78 -7.58 -8.10
C LEU A 37 -12.96 -8.37 -9.40
N THR A 38 -12.79 -7.73 -10.57
CA THR A 38 -12.82 -8.43 -11.86
C THR A 38 -11.64 -9.39 -11.98
N TRP A 39 -10.46 -9.03 -11.47
CA TRP A 39 -9.31 -9.93 -11.45
C TRP A 39 -9.53 -11.14 -10.53
N LEU A 40 -10.08 -10.93 -9.33
CA LEU A 40 -10.45 -12.01 -8.42
C LEU A 40 -11.52 -12.92 -9.03
N TRP A 41 -12.54 -12.33 -9.64
CA TRP A 41 -13.60 -13.06 -10.34
C TRP A 41 -13.04 -13.87 -11.49
N TRP A 42 -12.15 -13.28 -12.30
CA TRP A 42 -11.47 -13.97 -13.39
C TRP A 42 -10.61 -15.13 -12.88
N SER A 43 -9.79 -14.90 -11.84
CA SER A 43 -8.98 -15.96 -11.21
C SER A 43 -9.83 -17.11 -10.64
N TRP A 44 -11.01 -16.80 -10.12
CA TRP A 44 -11.94 -17.79 -9.56
C TRP A 44 -12.57 -18.66 -10.66
N HIS A 45 -12.92 -18.07 -11.80
CA HIS A 45 -13.61 -18.76 -12.88
C HIS A 45 -12.68 -19.42 -13.89
N TYR A 46 -11.49 -18.85 -14.12
CA TYR A 46 -10.57 -19.27 -15.17
C TYR A 46 -9.36 -20.04 -14.69
N THR A 47 -9.26 -20.41 -13.40
CA THR A 47 -8.25 -21.40 -13.00
C THR A 47 -8.57 -22.70 -13.76
N PRO A 48 -7.75 -23.09 -14.76
CA PRO A 48 -8.08 -24.22 -15.60
C PRO A 48 -8.18 -25.42 -14.68
N ARG A 49 -9.32 -26.12 -14.73
CA ARG A 49 -9.42 -27.47 -14.20
C ARG A 49 -8.46 -28.29 -15.04
N VAL A 50 -7.19 -28.35 -14.65
CA VAL A 50 -6.26 -29.37 -15.11
C VAL A 50 -6.83 -30.66 -14.56
N ARG A 51 -7.81 -31.18 -15.29
CA ARG A 51 -8.29 -32.54 -15.16
C ARG A 51 -7.09 -33.35 -15.60
N ILE A 52 -6.24 -33.70 -14.64
CA ILE A 52 -5.20 -34.69 -14.84
C ILE A 52 -6.00 -35.93 -15.25
N HIS A 53 -6.14 -36.13 -16.55
CA HIS A 53 -6.54 -37.38 -17.11
C HIS A 53 -5.35 -38.30 -16.88
N THR A 54 -5.17 -38.72 -15.62
CA THR A 54 -4.53 -40.00 -15.35
C THR A 54 -5.40 -40.99 -16.11
N VAL A 55 -4.86 -41.48 -17.22
CA VAL A 55 -5.40 -42.63 -17.94
C VAL A 55 -5.27 -43.80 -16.96
N VAL A 56 -6.20 -43.89 -16.01
CA VAL A 56 -6.40 -45.05 -15.18
C VAL A 56 -7.30 -45.96 -16.02
N PRO A 57 -6.80 -47.12 -16.46
CA PRO A 57 -7.64 -48.07 -17.17
C PRO A 57 -8.86 -48.41 -16.32
N LYS A 58 -10.03 -48.36 -16.95
CA LYS A 58 -11.35 -48.72 -16.40
C LYS A 58 -11.25 -50.02 -15.59
N ILE A 59 -11.28 -49.92 -14.27
CA ILE A 59 -11.84 -50.97 -13.43
C ILE A 59 -12.98 -50.32 -12.68
N ALA A 60 -14.18 -50.72 -13.08
CA ALA A 60 -15.44 -50.25 -12.56
C ALA A 60 -15.60 -50.69 -11.11
N SER A 61 -15.74 -49.75 -10.18
CA SER A 61 -16.84 -49.79 -9.22
C SER A 61 -17.11 -48.38 -8.71
N GLN A 62 -18.37 -48.01 -8.84
CA GLN A 62 -18.92 -46.71 -8.47
C GLN A 62 -18.86 -46.54 -6.95
N SER A 63 -18.37 -45.39 -6.49
CA SER A 63 -18.82 -44.83 -5.22
C SER A 63 -19.08 -43.33 -5.39
N PRO A 64 -20.27 -42.83 -5.01
CA PRO A 64 -20.65 -41.44 -5.13
C PRO A 64 -20.02 -40.64 -3.98
N LEU A 65 -18.69 -40.53 -3.97
CA LEU A 65 -18.01 -39.56 -3.13
C LEU A 65 -18.01 -38.23 -3.87
N LEU A 66 -19.16 -37.56 -3.81
CA LEU A 66 -19.27 -36.10 -3.80
C LEU A 66 -18.44 -35.60 -2.62
N ARG A 67 -17.11 -35.65 -2.77
CA ARG A 67 -16.15 -35.15 -1.81
C ARG A 67 -16.36 -33.64 -1.74
N THR A 68 -17.08 -33.27 -0.70
CA THR A 68 -17.48 -31.92 -0.30
C THR A 68 -16.29 -30.98 -0.45
N ARG A 69 -16.28 -30.24 -1.56
CA ARG A 69 -15.29 -29.22 -1.92
C ARG A 69 -15.54 -27.97 -1.07
N ARG A 70 -15.46 -28.10 0.26
CA ARG A 70 -15.74 -27.04 1.24
C ARG A 70 -14.46 -26.48 1.90
N GLU A 71 -13.27 -26.90 1.47
CA GLU A 71 -11.99 -26.48 2.11
C GLU A 71 -11.41 -25.15 1.58
N ASN A 72 -12.02 -24.51 0.58
CA ASN A 72 -11.46 -23.27 0.01
C ASN A 72 -12.05 -21.97 0.58
N SER A 73 -13.05 -22.04 1.47
CA SER A 73 -13.73 -20.85 1.99
C SER A 73 -12.82 -19.98 2.86
N THR A 74 -12.00 -20.60 3.72
CA THR A 74 -11.11 -19.86 4.64
C THR A 74 -10.01 -19.11 3.89
N ARG A 75 -9.37 -19.72 2.89
CA ARG A 75 -8.34 -19.06 2.07
C ARG A 75 -8.90 -17.86 1.30
N ALA A 76 -10.10 -18.01 0.72
CA ALA A 76 -10.78 -16.92 0.04
C ALA A 76 -11.10 -15.77 1.01
N LEU A 77 -11.52 -16.08 2.24
CA LEU A 77 -11.79 -15.09 3.26
C LEU A 77 -10.54 -14.33 3.70
N TRP A 78 -9.39 -15.00 3.85
CA TRP A 78 -8.11 -14.34 4.13
C TRP A 78 -7.66 -13.41 3.00
N LEU A 79 -7.84 -13.83 1.74
CA LEU A 79 -7.55 -12.97 0.58
C LEU A 79 -8.46 -11.75 0.54
N LEU A 80 -9.76 -11.94 0.77
CA LEU A 80 -10.73 -10.86 0.82
C LEU A 80 -10.39 -9.87 1.95
N ALA A 81 -10.02 -10.38 3.13
CA ALA A 81 -9.61 -9.57 4.26
C ALA A 81 -8.36 -8.75 3.94
N ALA A 82 -7.32 -9.37 3.36
CA ALA A 82 -6.11 -8.68 2.97
C ALA A 82 -6.39 -7.59 1.91
N LEU A 83 -7.25 -7.89 0.93
CA LEU A 83 -7.64 -6.94 -0.11
C LEU A 83 -8.44 -5.76 0.47
N LEU A 84 -9.36 -6.02 1.39
CA LEU A 84 -10.11 -4.99 2.10
C LEU A 84 -9.17 -4.09 2.92
N VAL A 85 -8.19 -4.68 3.61
CA VAL A 85 -7.18 -3.92 4.36
C VAL A 85 -6.37 -3.03 3.42
N THR A 86 -5.87 -3.57 2.29
CA THR A 86 -5.16 -2.73 1.30
C THR A 86 -6.03 -1.60 0.78
N PHE A 87 -7.30 -1.88 0.49
CA PHE A 87 -8.23 -0.88 -0.02
C PHE A 87 -8.47 0.23 1.01
N CYS A 88 -8.71 -0.12 2.27
CA CYS A 88 -8.88 0.84 3.35
C CYS A 88 -7.63 1.72 3.52
N LEU A 89 -6.43 1.12 3.50
CA LEU A 89 -5.17 1.86 3.62
C LEU A 89 -4.93 2.80 2.44
N THR A 90 -5.13 2.33 1.20
CA THR A 90 -5.02 3.18 0.00
C THR A 90 -6.01 4.33 0.04
N THR A 91 -7.24 4.08 0.51
CA THR A 91 -8.28 5.10 0.63
C THR A 91 -7.90 6.17 1.66
N ILE A 92 -7.43 5.76 2.83
CA ILE A 92 -6.94 6.68 3.88
C ILE A 92 -5.76 7.51 3.34
N PHE A 93 -4.82 6.87 2.63
CA PHE A 93 -3.68 7.56 2.04
C PHE A 93 -4.09 8.58 0.97
N GLY A 94 -5.00 8.20 0.07
CA GLY A 94 -5.56 9.11 -0.91
C GLY A 94 -6.22 10.33 -0.26
N GLY A 95 -7.06 10.09 0.77
CA GLY A 95 -7.71 11.15 1.55
C GLY A 95 -6.72 12.10 2.23
N MET A 96 -5.66 11.57 2.85
CA MET A 96 -4.61 12.39 3.46
C MET A 96 -3.87 13.24 2.43
N THR A 97 -3.48 12.65 1.30
CA THR A 97 -2.77 13.35 0.22
C THR A 97 -3.60 14.54 -0.30
N ILE A 98 -4.91 14.36 -0.45
CA ILE A 98 -5.82 15.43 -0.87
C ILE A 98 -5.92 16.51 0.18
N THR A 99 -5.98 16.14 1.46
CA THR A 99 -6.08 17.08 2.57
C THR A 99 -4.80 17.92 2.67
N VAL A 100 -3.63 17.30 2.50
CA VAL A 100 -2.32 17.98 2.42
C VAL A 100 -2.29 18.93 1.23
N LEU A 101 -2.69 18.49 0.04
CA LEU A 101 -2.76 19.33 -1.15
C LEU A 101 -3.72 20.51 -0.97
N GLN A 102 -4.89 20.27 -0.38
CA GLN A 102 -5.88 21.30 -0.08
C GLN A 102 -5.32 22.31 0.92
N GLY A 103 -4.61 21.85 1.96
CA GLY A 103 -3.89 22.71 2.90
C GLY A 103 -2.83 23.57 2.22
N ALA A 104 -2.05 22.99 1.30
CA ALA A 104 -1.06 23.71 0.51
C ALA A 104 -1.71 24.79 -0.36
N ILE A 105 -2.77 24.45 -1.09
CA ILE A 105 -3.51 25.41 -1.91
C ILE A 105 -4.10 26.52 -1.03
N ARG A 106 -4.70 26.17 0.11
CA ARG A 106 -5.33 27.13 1.00
C ARG A 106 -4.32 28.11 1.58
N ILE A 107 -3.24 27.61 2.18
CA ILE A 107 -2.28 28.43 2.93
C ILE A 107 -1.33 29.18 1.98
N VAL A 108 -0.83 28.50 0.93
CA VAL A 108 0.19 29.05 0.03
C VAL A 108 -0.40 29.87 -1.11
N LEU A 109 -1.55 29.45 -1.66
CA LEU A 109 -2.17 30.15 -2.80
C LEU A 109 -3.28 31.10 -2.35
N ILE A 110 -4.28 30.62 -1.59
CA ILE A 110 -5.52 31.36 -1.32
C ILE A 110 -5.39 32.40 -0.21
N GLU A 111 -4.72 32.07 0.91
CA GLU A 111 -4.62 32.94 2.09
C GLU A 111 -3.55 34.03 1.89
N SER A 112 -3.63 34.73 0.76
CA SER A 112 -2.73 35.80 0.37
C SER A 112 -3.33 37.09 0.87
N THR A 113 -2.96 37.51 2.07
CA THR A 113 -2.93 38.95 2.28
C THR A 113 -1.88 39.51 1.31
N PRO A 114 -2.19 40.55 0.54
CA PRO A 114 -1.34 41.04 -0.56
C PRO A 114 0.09 41.38 -0.11
N ASP A 115 0.30 41.62 1.18
CA ASP A 115 1.59 42.03 1.75
C ASP A 115 2.44 40.85 2.29
N THR A 116 1.92 39.61 2.31
CA THR A 116 2.68 38.47 2.84
C THR A 116 3.61 37.84 1.79
N PRO A 117 4.94 37.84 2.02
CA PRO A 117 5.87 37.22 1.08
C PRO A 117 5.67 35.70 1.03
N LEU A 118 5.85 35.12 -0.17
CA LEU A 118 5.68 33.68 -0.42
C LEU A 118 6.46 32.80 0.57
N GLY A 119 7.67 33.21 0.94
CA GLY A 119 8.52 32.48 1.90
C GLY A 119 7.85 32.28 3.26
N LEU A 120 7.20 33.31 3.80
CA LEU A 120 6.49 33.22 5.08
C LEU A 120 5.29 32.25 4.99
N ARG A 121 4.64 32.20 3.84
CA ARG A 121 3.48 31.33 3.58
C ARG A 121 3.89 29.87 3.48
N ILE A 122 5.03 29.59 2.84
CA ILE A 122 5.66 28.25 2.84
C ILE A 122 6.04 27.84 4.27
N MET A 123 6.65 28.73 5.06
CA MET A 123 6.97 28.44 6.46
C MET A 123 5.73 28.15 7.30
N ARG A 124 4.64 28.90 7.10
CA ARG A 124 3.36 28.65 7.78
C ARG A 124 2.75 27.32 7.36
N TYR A 125 2.82 26.97 6.07
CA TYR A 125 2.38 25.66 5.57
C TYR A 125 3.24 24.53 6.16
N ALA A 126 4.56 24.69 6.24
CA ALA A 126 5.46 23.71 6.86
C ALA A 126 5.15 23.53 8.35
N ALA A 127 4.92 24.63 9.08
CA ALA A 127 4.52 24.58 10.48
C ALA A 127 3.15 23.92 10.66
N TRP A 128 2.19 24.18 9.76
CA TRP A 128 0.89 23.51 9.75
C TRP A 128 1.05 22.01 9.52
N LEU A 129 1.86 21.61 8.54
CA LEU A 129 2.14 20.20 8.24
C LEU A 129 2.74 19.48 9.46
N GLN A 130 3.71 20.12 10.12
CA GLN A 130 4.34 19.61 11.35
C GLN A 130 3.41 19.59 12.57
N SER A 131 2.44 20.51 12.64
CA SER A 131 1.48 20.59 13.76
C SER A 131 0.45 19.47 13.75
N ILE A 132 0.23 18.85 12.59
CA ILE A 132 -0.78 17.81 12.46
C ILE A 132 -0.11 16.46 12.69
N HIS A 133 -0.81 15.57 13.40
CA HIS A 133 -0.48 14.15 13.56
C HIS A 133 -0.37 13.39 12.21
N VAL A 134 -0.55 14.09 11.09
CA VAL A 134 -0.35 13.64 9.72
C VAL A 134 1.10 13.20 9.50
N ASP A 135 2.11 13.85 10.10
CA ASP A 135 3.50 13.43 9.90
C ASP A 135 3.73 11.98 10.37
N LEU A 136 3.13 11.60 11.51
CA LEU A 136 3.26 10.26 12.04
C LEU A 136 2.47 9.26 11.18
N VAL A 137 1.21 9.55 10.85
CA VAL A 137 0.42 8.66 9.98
C VAL A 137 1.02 8.54 8.59
N GLN A 138 1.57 9.63 8.04
CA GLN A 138 2.25 9.66 6.76
C GLN A 138 3.54 8.84 6.79
N SER A 139 4.35 8.93 7.86
CA SER A 139 5.54 8.08 8.00
C SER A 139 5.18 6.59 8.09
N TRP A 140 4.08 6.24 8.77
CA TRP A 140 3.65 4.85 8.92
C TRP A 140 3.09 4.27 7.60
N VAL A 141 2.26 5.04 6.91
CA VAL A 141 1.53 4.57 5.72
C VAL A 141 2.37 4.73 4.45
N ALA A 142 3.14 5.80 4.36
CA ALA A 142 3.78 6.27 3.13
C ALA A 142 5.25 6.65 3.33
N SER A 143 5.96 5.90 4.20
CA SER A 143 7.38 6.11 4.48
C SER A 143 8.17 6.41 3.21
N THR A 144 9.16 7.28 3.35
CA THR A 144 10.08 7.68 2.28
C THR A 144 10.71 6.45 1.62
N ALA A 145 10.82 6.47 0.28
CA ALA A 145 11.48 5.45 -0.55
C ALA A 145 10.70 4.15 -0.82
N ASP A 146 9.39 4.21 -1.07
CA ASP A 146 8.57 3.06 -1.50
C ASP A 146 8.58 1.89 -0.51
N ALA A 147 8.81 2.19 0.78
CA ALA A 147 8.93 1.20 1.85
C ALA A 147 7.78 1.28 2.87
N GLY A 148 6.57 1.64 2.43
CA GLY A 148 5.40 1.77 3.32
C GLY A 148 4.71 0.44 3.67
N LEU A 149 3.81 0.47 4.66
CA LEU A 149 2.95 -0.67 5.00
C LEU A 149 2.21 -1.23 3.78
N LEU A 150 1.82 -0.36 2.84
CA LEU A 150 1.16 -0.74 1.60
C LEU A 150 2.02 -1.68 0.73
N PHE A 151 3.33 -1.40 0.66
CA PHE A 151 4.28 -2.19 -0.11
C PHE A 151 4.48 -3.56 0.53
N ILE A 152 4.59 -3.62 1.85
CA ILE A 152 4.70 -4.90 2.57
C ILE A 152 3.46 -5.77 2.31
N ILE A 153 2.25 -5.20 2.36
CA ILE A 153 1.04 -5.98 2.10
C ILE A 153 1.01 -6.45 0.64
N SER A 154 1.42 -5.59 -0.30
CA SER A 154 1.56 -5.95 -1.72
C SER A 154 2.53 -7.14 -1.89
N ASP A 155 3.71 -7.09 -1.27
CA ASP A 155 4.70 -8.17 -1.31
C ASP A 155 4.14 -9.49 -0.76
N VAL A 156 3.43 -9.42 0.38
CA VAL A 156 2.78 -10.59 0.99
C VAL A 156 1.74 -11.20 0.04
N LEU A 157 0.94 -10.39 -0.63
CA LEU A 157 -0.06 -10.85 -1.60
C LEU A 157 0.60 -11.50 -2.83
N VAL A 158 1.61 -10.87 -3.40
CA VAL A 158 2.35 -11.39 -4.56
C VAL A 158 3.06 -12.70 -4.20
N ALA A 159 3.71 -12.75 -3.04
CA ALA A 159 4.37 -13.95 -2.56
C ALA A 159 3.40 -15.08 -2.25
N TRP A 160 2.26 -14.77 -1.61
CA TRP A 160 1.20 -15.74 -1.38
C TRP A 160 0.72 -16.35 -2.70
N ARG A 161 0.46 -15.52 -3.71
CA ARG A 161 0.05 -15.98 -5.05
C ARG A 161 1.10 -16.91 -5.67
N ALA A 162 2.37 -16.53 -5.61
CA ALA A 162 3.48 -17.35 -6.10
C ALA A 162 3.58 -18.70 -5.37
N ILE A 163 3.46 -18.71 -4.04
CA ILE A 163 3.52 -19.94 -3.22
C ILE A 163 2.34 -20.86 -3.50
N ALA A 164 1.14 -20.31 -3.71
CA ALA A 164 -0.08 -21.06 -3.96
C ALA A 164 -0.06 -21.77 -5.33
N ILE A 165 0.52 -21.12 -6.35
CA ILE A 165 0.62 -21.67 -7.70
C ILE A 165 1.82 -22.62 -7.84
N TRP A 166 2.87 -22.44 -7.04
CA TRP A 166 4.10 -23.22 -7.18
C TRP A 166 3.97 -24.66 -6.64
N PRO A 167 4.14 -25.70 -7.48
CA PRO A 167 4.03 -27.09 -7.06
C PRO A 167 5.13 -27.44 -6.05
N GLY A 168 4.72 -27.85 -4.85
CA GLY A 168 5.56 -27.92 -3.65
C GLY A 168 6.56 -29.08 -3.55
N TYR A 169 6.73 -29.89 -4.59
CA TYR A 169 7.41 -31.19 -4.45
C TYR A 169 8.94 -31.16 -4.63
N SER A 170 9.53 -30.09 -5.16
CA SER A 170 10.99 -30.02 -5.36
C SER A 170 11.73 -29.38 -4.18
N ALA A 171 12.95 -29.86 -3.88
CA ALA A 171 13.83 -29.25 -2.88
C ALA A 171 14.12 -27.76 -3.20
N PHE A 172 14.33 -27.46 -4.48
CA PHE A 172 14.47 -26.08 -4.98
C PHE A 172 13.22 -25.22 -4.74
N GLY A 173 12.02 -25.79 -4.82
CA GLY A 173 10.79 -25.09 -4.47
C GLY A 173 10.73 -24.71 -2.99
N ARG A 174 11.25 -25.55 -2.09
CA ARG A 174 11.29 -25.25 -0.65
C ARG A 174 12.25 -24.11 -0.34
N THR A 175 13.44 -24.09 -0.95
CA THR A 175 14.41 -23.01 -0.75
C THR A 175 13.90 -21.67 -1.26
N LEU A 176 13.23 -21.64 -2.42
CA LEU A 176 12.60 -20.42 -2.94
C LEU A 176 11.50 -19.88 -2.02
N LYS A 177 10.64 -20.75 -1.47
CA LYS A 177 9.60 -20.34 -0.51
C LYS A 177 10.22 -19.74 0.75
N LEU A 178 11.28 -20.36 1.27
CA LEU A 178 11.98 -19.89 2.46
C LEU A 178 12.69 -18.55 2.21
N ALA A 179 13.35 -18.41 1.05
CA ALA A 179 13.96 -17.15 0.63
C ALA A 179 12.93 -16.03 0.51
N LEU A 180 11.77 -16.30 -0.09
CA LEU A 180 10.68 -15.35 -0.23
C LEU A 180 10.11 -14.89 1.13
N CYS A 181 9.86 -15.84 2.05
CA CYS A 181 9.44 -15.51 3.42
C CYS A 181 10.50 -14.70 4.17
N CYS A 182 11.80 -15.03 3.99
CA CYS A 182 12.91 -14.31 4.59
C CYS A 182 12.97 -12.86 4.09
N LEU A 183 12.84 -12.64 2.78
CA LEU A 183 12.84 -11.30 2.18
C LEU A 183 11.69 -10.43 2.71
N ILE A 184 10.48 -10.98 2.80
CA ILE A 184 9.31 -10.28 3.37
C ILE A 184 9.55 -9.95 4.84
N PHE A 185 10.07 -10.90 5.61
CA PHE A 185 10.35 -10.68 7.03
C PHE A 185 11.41 -9.59 7.24
N LEU A 186 12.48 -9.57 6.43
CA LEU A 186 13.49 -8.53 6.46
C LEU A 186 12.92 -7.17 6.06
N SER A 187 12.15 -7.11 4.97
CA SER A 187 11.47 -5.89 4.52
C SER A 187 10.61 -5.29 5.63
N PHE A 188 9.77 -6.11 6.28
CA PHE A 188 8.92 -5.71 7.39
C PHE A 188 9.73 -5.30 8.63
N GLY A 189 10.79 -6.04 8.98
CA GLY A 189 11.63 -5.72 10.13
C GLY A 189 12.36 -4.39 9.98
N PHE A 190 12.92 -4.11 8.80
CA PHE A 190 13.57 -2.83 8.53
C PHE A 190 12.59 -1.65 8.50
N TRP A 191 11.40 -1.85 7.93
CA TRP A 191 10.33 -0.85 7.99
C TRP A 191 9.89 -0.57 9.42
N LEU A 192 9.67 -1.60 10.24
CA LEU A 192 9.23 -1.43 11.63
C LEU A 192 10.29 -0.69 12.46
N ALA A 193 11.58 -0.98 12.22
CA ALA A 193 12.69 -0.27 12.84
C ALA A 193 12.72 1.21 12.43
N ASP A 194 12.54 1.50 11.13
CA ASP A 194 12.47 2.87 10.61
C ASP A 194 11.32 3.66 11.23
N VAL A 195 10.09 3.12 11.16
CA VAL A 195 8.89 3.72 11.75
C VAL A 195 9.05 3.93 13.25
N GLY A 196 9.68 3.00 13.96
CA GLY A 196 9.99 3.13 15.39
C GLY A 196 10.93 4.30 15.68
N ILE A 197 12.01 4.45 14.89
CA ILE A 197 12.95 5.57 15.01
C ILE A 197 12.26 6.90 14.70
N GLN A 198 11.48 6.96 13.63
CA GLN A 198 10.74 8.17 13.24
C GLN A 198 9.73 8.56 14.32
N THR A 199 8.94 7.61 14.81
CA THR A 199 7.97 7.82 15.90
C THR A 199 8.65 8.33 17.17
N HIS A 200 9.78 7.74 17.55
CA HIS A 200 10.55 8.19 18.71
C HIS A 200 11.05 9.64 18.54
N ARG A 201 11.57 9.99 17.36
CA ARG A 201 12.03 11.36 17.03
C ARG A 201 10.87 12.37 17.05
N SER A 202 9.67 11.97 16.60
CA SER A 202 8.48 12.83 16.64
C SER A 202 7.96 13.08 18.05
N ILE A 203 8.01 12.08 18.94
CA ILE A 203 7.53 12.21 20.33
C ILE A 203 8.53 12.98 21.19
N HIS A 204 9.83 12.75 20.97
CA HIS A 204 10.90 13.45 21.67
C HIS A 204 11.65 14.34 20.68
N PRO A 205 11.06 15.49 20.30
CA PRO A 205 11.78 16.49 19.51
C PRO A 205 12.90 17.01 20.41
N GLN A 206 14.05 16.35 20.37
CA GLN A 206 15.23 16.84 21.06
C GLN A 206 15.48 18.23 20.52
N GLY A 207 15.39 19.24 21.41
CA GLY A 207 15.58 20.65 21.13
C GLY A 207 16.95 20.89 20.50
N THR A 208 17.03 20.66 19.20
CA THR A 208 18.24 20.76 18.40
C THR A 208 18.31 22.20 17.93
N ASN A 209 18.60 23.10 18.87
CA ASN A 209 18.97 24.49 18.60
C ASN A 209 20.33 24.63 17.87
N GLY A 210 20.75 23.62 17.11
CA GLY A 210 21.97 23.64 16.32
C GLY A 210 21.81 22.70 15.16
N GLY A 211 21.74 23.25 13.94
CA GLY A 211 21.58 22.53 12.68
C GLY A 211 22.57 21.37 12.59
N LYS A 212 22.10 20.17 12.93
CA LYS A 212 22.91 18.97 12.88
C LYS A 212 22.79 18.44 11.46
N PHE A 213 23.87 18.61 10.69
CA PHE A 213 24.02 18.04 9.36
C PHE A 213 23.62 16.55 9.37
N ILE A 214 22.69 16.18 8.50
CA ILE A 214 22.32 14.79 8.25
C ILE A 214 23.52 14.16 7.53
N TYR A 215 24.39 13.47 8.27
CA TYR A 215 25.49 12.72 7.68
C TYR A 215 24.93 11.50 6.93
N ASN A 216 25.61 11.04 5.87
CA ASN A 216 25.29 9.81 5.12
C ASN A 216 25.32 8.52 5.97
N THR A 217 25.64 8.63 7.27
CA THR A 217 25.53 7.57 8.27
C THR A 217 24.18 7.56 8.99
N ASP A 218 23.20 8.36 8.57
CA ASP A 218 21.89 8.37 9.23
C ASP A 218 21.16 7.05 8.95
N ILE A 219 21.08 6.24 10.00
CA ILE A 219 20.46 4.91 9.98
C ILE A 219 19.03 4.99 9.44
N SER A 220 18.31 6.09 9.68
CA SER A 220 16.95 6.30 9.17
C SER A 220 16.86 6.46 7.65
N ALA A 221 17.95 6.79 6.95
CA ALA A 221 17.96 6.80 5.48
C ALA A 221 18.26 5.41 4.90
N ILE A 222 19.12 4.65 5.57
CA ILE A 222 19.55 3.32 5.10
C ILE A 222 18.44 2.29 5.25
N LEU A 223 17.73 2.29 6.38
CA LEU A 223 16.65 1.34 6.68
C LEU A 223 15.54 1.28 5.61
N PRO A 224 14.92 2.40 5.18
CA PRO A 224 13.88 2.37 4.16
C PRO A 224 14.43 1.93 2.79
N ILE A 225 15.66 2.31 2.42
CA ILE A 225 16.29 1.86 1.17
C ILE A 225 16.49 0.35 1.15
N VAL A 226 16.99 -0.22 2.24
CA VAL A 226 17.20 -1.67 2.37
C VAL A 226 15.86 -2.41 2.41
N SER A 227 14.86 -1.88 3.12
CA SER A 227 13.48 -2.41 3.13
C SER A 227 12.89 -2.46 1.72
N SER A 228 12.96 -1.35 0.99
CA SER A 228 12.51 -1.23 -0.41
C SER A 228 13.23 -2.19 -1.36
N SER A 229 14.55 -2.34 -1.18
CA SER A 229 15.36 -3.28 -1.98
C SER A 229 14.94 -4.73 -1.73
N ALA A 230 14.71 -5.11 -0.46
CA ALA A 230 14.23 -6.44 -0.09
C ALA A 230 12.83 -6.73 -0.62
N SER A 231 11.93 -5.75 -0.55
CA SER A 231 10.59 -5.77 -1.14
C SER A 231 10.64 -6.02 -2.65
N THR A 232 11.45 -5.22 -3.36
CA THR A 232 11.65 -5.37 -4.81
C THR A 232 12.19 -6.75 -5.17
N ALA A 233 13.18 -7.24 -4.41
CA ALA A 233 13.72 -8.59 -4.60
C ALA A 233 12.66 -9.68 -4.38
N ALA A 234 11.79 -9.54 -3.37
CA ALA A 234 10.68 -10.46 -3.13
C ALA A 234 9.70 -10.50 -4.30
N ASN A 235 9.33 -9.34 -4.83
CA ASN A 235 8.44 -9.23 -5.99
C ASN A 235 9.03 -9.82 -7.28
N ILE A 236 10.32 -9.58 -7.54
CA ILE A 236 11.03 -10.19 -8.68
C ILE A 236 11.05 -11.72 -8.53
N LEU A 237 11.37 -12.22 -7.33
CA LEU A 237 11.44 -13.65 -7.06
C LEU A 237 10.07 -14.32 -7.23
N ALA A 238 9.02 -13.71 -6.69
CA ALA A 238 7.66 -14.21 -6.81
C ALA A 238 7.17 -14.20 -8.27
N THR A 239 7.46 -13.15 -9.02
CA THR A 239 7.18 -13.07 -10.46
C THR A 239 7.92 -14.15 -11.25
N ALA A 240 9.20 -14.38 -10.94
CA ALA A 240 9.99 -15.44 -11.57
C ALA A 240 9.40 -16.83 -11.28
N MET A 241 8.88 -17.04 -10.07
CA MET A 241 8.16 -18.26 -9.72
C MET A 241 6.88 -18.43 -10.56
N LEU A 242 6.08 -17.39 -10.71
CA LEU A 242 4.86 -17.45 -11.53
C LEU A 242 5.16 -17.77 -12.99
N ASN A 243 6.17 -17.11 -13.58
CA ASN A 243 6.56 -17.31 -14.97
C ASN A 243 7.01 -18.75 -15.26
N LYS A 244 7.82 -19.36 -14.39
CA LYS A 244 8.25 -20.75 -14.58
C LYS A 244 7.09 -21.74 -14.46
N CYS A 245 6.07 -21.45 -13.65
CA CYS A 245 4.85 -22.25 -13.59
C CYS A 245 4.05 -22.17 -14.90
N LEU A 246 3.90 -20.98 -15.47
CA LEU A 246 3.17 -20.77 -16.73
C LEU A 246 3.82 -21.51 -17.90
N LYS A 247 5.16 -21.53 -17.99
CA LYS A 247 5.88 -22.24 -19.08
C LYS A 247 5.75 -23.77 -19.05
N ARG A 248 5.21 -24.35 -17.97
CA ARG A 248 5.04 -25.80 -17.83
C ARG A 248 3.63 -26.28 -18.16
N GLN A 249 2.70 -25.35 -18.37
CA GLN A 249 1.32 -25.62 -18.79
C GLN A 249 1.25 -25.64 -20.31
#